data_AF-D7WCE8-F1
#
_entry.id   AF-D7WCE8-F1
#
_cell.length_a   1.000
_cell.length_b   1.000
_cell.length_c   1.000
_cell.angle_alpha   90.00
_cell.angle_beta   90.00
_cell.angle_gamma   90.00
#
_symmetry.space_group_name_H-M   'P 1'
#
loop_
_entity.id
_entity.type
_entity.pdbx_description
1 polymer ?
#
loop_
_entity_poly.entity_id
_entity_poly.type
_entity_poly.pdbx_seq_one_letter_code
_entity_poly.pdbx_strand_id
1 'polypeptide(L)'
;MDLILLLLVFALFALPMIVMSRVNRKRIAEAKQLQASAKPGDRILTVSGFYGEIVGGTEQTVEVELAPGAVVTMDRAGVMKIIDDETVQPGAENAGSADGFSADDGEHPEGYVDPEQDPRP
;
A
#
# COMPACT_ATOMS: atom_id res chain seq x y z
N MET A 1 -44.21 -3.18 27.38
CA MET A 1 -43.18 -4.15 27.84
C MET A 1 -42.43 -4.73 26.63
N ASP A 2 -43.14 -5.12 25.58
CA ASP A 2 -42.57 -5.75 24.38
C ASP A 2 -41.74 -4.80 23.50
N LEU A 3 -42.13 -3.52 23.42
CA LEU A 3 -41.36 -2.51 22.69
C LEU A 3 -39.99 -2.25 23.33
N ILE A 4 -39.90 -2.31 24.66
CA ILE A 4 -38.64 -2.15 25.40
C ILE A 4 -37.73 -3.36 25.14
N LEU A 5 -38.28 -4.57 25.09
CA LEU A 5 -37.56 -5.79 24.71
C LEU A 5 -37.04 -5.72 23.26
N LEU A 6 -37.88 -5.27 22.32
CA LEU A 6 -37.49 -5.10 20.91
C LEU A 6 -36.35 -4.07 20.75
N LEU A 7 -36.44 -2.94 21.47
CA LEU A 7 -35.41 -1.90 21.43
C LEU A 7 -34.09 -2.38 22.05
N LEU A 8 -34.15 -3.18 23.11
CA LEU A 8 -32.98 -3.77 23.77
C LEU A 8 -32.27 -4.77 22.87
N VAL A 9 -33.01 -5.63 22.19
CA VAL A 9 -32.46 -6.56 21.19
C VAL A 9 -31.86 -5.79 20.01
N PHE A 10 -32.53 -4.76 19.50
CA PHE A 10 -31.99 -3.93 18.42
C PHE A 10 -30.69 -3.22 18.83
N ALA A 11 -30.64 -2.67 20.03
CA ALA A 11 -29.44 -2.01 20.56
C ALA A 11 -28.27 -3.00 20.69
N LEU A 12 -28.52 -4.23 21.16
CA LEU A 12 -27.49 -5.26 21.33
C LEU A 12 -26.78 -5.63 20.02
N PHE A 13 -27.49 -5.66 18.89
CA PHE A 13 -26.92 -5.94 17.58
C PHE A 13 -26.39 -4.69 16.85
N ALA A 14 -27.03 -3.53 17.02
CA ALA A 14 -26.63 -2.30 16.33
C ALA A 14 -25.41 -1.60 16.96
N LEU A 15 -25.26 -1.67 18.30
CA LEU A 15 -24.14 -1.06 19.02
C LEU A 15 -22.76 -1.56 18.56
N PRO A 16 -22.47 -2.88 18.52
CA PRO A 16 -21.17 -3.36 18.08
C PRO A 16 -20.90 -3.05 16.59
N MET A 17 -21.95 -3.07 15.75
CA MET A 17 -21.83 -2.79 14.31
C MET A 17 -21.43 -1.33 14.02
N ILE A 18 -21.99 -0.37 14.77
CA ILE A 18 -21.69 1.07 14.63
C ILE A 18 -20.25 1.37 15.10
N VAL A 19 -19.78 0.72 16.17
CA VAL A 19 -18.41 0.90 16.67
C VAL A 19 -17.37 0.34 15.67
N MET A 20 -17.61 -0.84 15.11
CA MET A 20 -16.70 -1.47 14.14
C MET A 20 -16.58 -0.68 12.83
N SER A 21 -17.70 -0.15 12.30
CA SER A 21 -17.70 0.66 11.08
C SER A 21 -16.89 1.95 11.21
N ARG A 22 -16.80 2.51 12.43
CA ARG A 22 -16.03 3.73 12.69
C ARG A 22 -14.52 3.48 12.76
N VAL A 23 -14.11 2.29 13.21
CA VAL A 23 -12.70 1.91 13.33
C VAL A 23 -12.10 1.54 11.97
N ASN A 24 -12.85 0.84 11.12
CA ASN A 24 -12.37 0.42 9.79
C ASN A 24 -12.10 1.60 8.84
N ARG A 25 -12.86 2.70 8.96
CA ARG A 25 -12.68 3.91 8.13
C ARG A 25 -11.37 4.65 8.41
N LYS A 26 -10.85 4.60 9.65
CA LYS A 26 -9.61 5.29 10.01
C LYS A 26 -8.38 4.61 9.40
N ARG A 27 -8.34 3.28 9.41
CA ARG A 27 -7.20 2.51 8.87
C ARG A 27 -7.03 2.67 7.35
N ILE A 28 -8.14 2.76 6.61
CA ILE A 28 -8.13 3.02 5.16
C ILE A 28 -7.71 4.47 4.88
N ALA A 29 -8.14 5.44 5.71
CA ALA A 29 -7.76 6.83 5.55
C ALA A 29 -6.26 7.07 5.82
N GLU A 30 -5.70 6.43 6.84
CA GLU A 30 -4.27 6.52 7.17
C GLU A 30 -3.38 5.90 6.09
N ALA A 31 -3.78 4.75 5.52
CA ALA A 31 -3.06 4.14 4.39
C ALA A 31 -3.08 5.02 3.13
N LYS A 32 -4.21 5.69 2.84
CA LYS A 32 -4.31 6.67 1.74
C LYS A 32 -3.45 7.92 2.00
N GLN A 33 -3.30 8.34 3.25
CA GLN A 33 -2.54 9.53 3.60
C GLN A 33 -1.03 9.32 3.43
N LEU A 34 -0.51 8.12 3.75
CA LEU A 34 0.89 7.76 3.48
C LEU A 34 1.19 7.70 1.98
N GLN A 35 0.28 7.14 1.18
CA GLN A 35 0.41 7.12 -0.28
C GLN A 35 0.33 8.53 -0.90
N ALA A 36 -0.42 9.46 -0.28
CA ALA A 36 -0.51 10.86 -0.71
C ALA A 36 0.69 11.71 -0.30
N SER A 37 1.50 11.26 0.66
CA SER A 37 2.67 12.01 1.13
C SER A 37 3.89 11.88 0.21
N ALA A 38 3.98 10.80 -0.58
CA ALA A 38 5.09 10.60 -1.52
C ALA A 38 5.03 11.60 -2.67
N LYS A 39 6.00 12.51 -2.72
CA LYS A 39 6.08 13.62 -3.68
C LYS A 39 7.32 13.51 -4.57
N PRO A 40 7.32 14.17 -5.73
CA PRO A 40 8.54 14.34 -6.51
C PRO A 40 9.66 14.98 -5.65
N GLY A 41 10.86 14.41 -5.72
CA GLY A 41 12.02 14.77 -4.90
C GLY A 41 12.24 13.89 -3.67
N ASP A 42 11.27 13.03 -3.31
CA ASP A 42 11.44 12.12 -2.18
C ASP A 42 12.31 10.92 -2.58
N ARG A 43 13.28 10.59 -1.72
CA ARG A 43 14.03 9.33 -1.81
C ARG A 43 13.23 8.22 -1.17
N ILE A 44 13.12 7.08 -1.84
CA ILE A 44 12.28 5.97 -1.39
C ILE A 44 13.02 4.63 -1.43
N LEU A 45 12.57 3.71 -0.58
CA LEU A 45 12.82 2.27 -0.68
C LEU A 45 11.57 1.62 -1.28
N THR A 46 11.76 0.84 -2.33
CA THR A 46 10.71 0.04 -2.97
C THR A 46 10.57 -1.32 -2.28
N VAL A 47 9.44 -2.00 -2.45
CA VAL A 47 9.19 -3.33 -1.87
C VAL A 47 10.21 -4.39 -2.32
N SER A 48 10.73 -4.28 -3.54
CA SER A 48 11.78 -5.16 -4.07
C SER A 48 13.18 -4.84 -3.54
N GLY A 49 13.33 -3.77 -2.76
CA GLY A 49 14.60 -3.37 -2.14
C GLY A 49 15.43 -2.35 -2.93
N PHE A 50 14.89 -1.79 -4.02
CA PHE A 50 15.58 -0.71 -4.74
C PHE A 50 15.40 0.63 -4.04
N TYR A 51 16.48 1.40 -4.02
CA TYR A 51 16.48 2.81 -3.64
C TYR A 51 16.36 3.66 -4.90
N GLY A 52 15.56 4.71 -4.84
CA GLY A 52 15.40 5.64 -5.95
C GLY A 52 14.81 6.96 -5.50
N GLU A 53 14.75 7.90 -6.43
CA GLU A 53 14.14 9.21 -6.22
C GLU A 53 12.88 9.34 -7.10
N ILE A 54 11.80 9.85 -6.52
CA ILE A 54 10.57 10.10 -7.29
C ILE A 54 10.80 11.33 -8.16
N VAL A 55 10.76 11.16 -9.48
CA VAL A 55 10.90 12.27 -10.44
C VAL A 55 9.55 12.82 -10.90
N GLY A 56 8.49 12.02 -10.78
CA GLY A 56 7.16 12.38 -11.26
C GLY A 56 6.15 11.28 -11.00
N GLY A 57 4.93 11.45 -11.50
CA GLY A 57 3.89 10.43 -11.40
C GLY A 57 2.47 10.97 -11.50
N THR A 58 1.53 10.04 -11.44
CA THR A 58 0.09 10.29 -11.39
C THR A 58 -0.48 9.91 -10.02
N GLU A 59 -1.81 9.89 -9.89
CA GLU A 59 -2.46 9.39 -8.67
C GLU A 59 -2.31 7.88 -8.45
N GLN A 60 -2.04 7.10 -9.50
CA GLN A 60 -1.96 5.63 -9.43
C GLN A 60 -0.52 5.12 -9.61
N THR A 61 0.28 5.84 -10.39
CA THR A 61 1.66 5.44 -10.72
C THR A 61 2.67 6.50 -10.29
N VAL A 62 3.91 6.09 -10.05
CA VAL A 62 5.06 6.96 -9.79
C VAL A 62 6.20 6.62 -10.73
N GLU A 63 6.90 7.65 -11.16
CA GLU A 63 8.15 7.56 -11.92
C GLU A 63 9.30 7.72 -10.94
N VAL A 64 10.17 6.72 -10.92
CA VAL A 64 11.29 6.62 -9.99
C VAL A 64 12.59 6.48 -10.77
N GLU A 65 13.54 7.35 -10.49
CA GLU A 65 14.90 7.23 -11.01
C GLU A 65 15.72 6.32 -10.08
N LEU A 66 16.20 5.19 -10.62
CA LEU A 66 16.97 4.19 -9.88
C LEU A 66 18.49 4.33 -10.08
N ALA A 67 18.89 4.92 -11.21
CA ALA A 67 20.27 5.22 -11.57
C ALA A 67 20.24 6.41 -12.55
N PRO A 68 21.38 7.09 -12.81
CA PRO A 68 21.41 8.26 -13.67
C PRO A 68 20.77 8.01 -15.05
N GLY A 69 19.63 8.66 -15.29
CA GLY A 69 18.85 8.53 -16.53
C GLY A 69 18.01 7.25 -16.65
N ALA A 70 18.00 6.38 -15.64
CA ALA A 70 17.19 5.17 -15.59
C ALA A 70 15.90 5.42 -14.80
N VAL A 71 14.88 5.93 -15.49
CA VAL A 71 13.56 6.19 -14.93
C VAL A 71 12.64 5.00 -15.21
N VAL A 72 11.99 4.49 -14.18
CA VAL A 72 11.01 3.41 -14.26
C VAL A 72 9.66 3.86 -13.73
N THR A 73 8.58 3.38 -14.32
CA THR A 73 7.22 3.62 -13.82
C THR A 73 6.77 2.42 -13.01
N MET A 74 6.30 2.66 -11.78
CA MET A 74 5.74 1.63 -10.90
C MET A 74 4.43 2.10 -10.26
N ASP A 75 3.65 1.17 -9.73
CA ASP A 75 2.46 1.50 -8.94
C ASP A 75 2.87 2.21 -7.64
N ARG A 76 2.06 3.16 -7.18
CA ARG A 76 2.29 3.86 -5.90
C ARG A 76 2.30 2.91 -4.70
N ALA A 77 1.63 1.77 -4.78
CA ALA A 77 1.69 0.71 -3.79
C ALA A 77 3.09 0.05 -3.67
N GLY A 78 3.96 0.23 -4.67
CA GLY A 78 5.34 -0.26 -4.65
C GLY A 78 6.29 0.55 -3.74
N VAL A 79 5.85 1.69 -3.21
CA VAL A 79 6.64 2.52 -2.29
C VAL A 79 6.55 1.95 -0.87
N MET A 80 7.65 1.37 -0.38
CA MET A 80 7.71 0.76 0.95
C MET A 80 7.99 1.78 2.05
N LYS A 81 8.94 2.71 1.81
CA LYS A 81 9.32 3.73 2.79
C LYS A 81 9.89 4.97 2.11
N ILE A 82 9.54 6.16 2.61
CA ILE A 82 10.22 7.42 2.29
C ILE A 82 11.41 7.58 3.23
N ILE A 83 12.56 7.93 2.66
CA ILE A 83 13.83 8.08 3.36
C ILE A 83 14.13 9.57 3.43
N ASP A 84 14.09 10.10 4.65
CA ASP A 84 14.58 11.45 4.92
C ASP A 84 16.12 11.41 5.02
N ASP A 85 16.79 12.17 4.17
CA ASP A 85 18.27 12.25 4.10
C ASP A 85 18.91 12.72 5.43
N GLU A 86 18.12 13.25 6.37
CA GLU A 86 18.60 13.69 7.69
C GLU A 86 18.87 12.54 8.68
N THR A 87 18.49 11.29 8.36
CA THR A 87 18.57 10.16 9.31
C THR A 87 19.46 9.00 8.89
N VAL A 88 20.51 9.23 8.10
CA VAL A 88 21.58 8.23 7.91
C VAL A 88 22.46 8.15 9.18
N GLN A 89 21.87 7.70 10.28
CA GLN A 89 22.57 7.01 11.35
C GLN A 89 22.40 5.51 11.10
N PRO A 90 23.50 4.74 10.97
CA PRO A 90 23.42 3.29 10.80
C PRO A 90 22.98 2.67 12.14
N GLY A 91 21.67 2.52 12.32
CA GLY A 91 21.09 1.84 13.48
C GLY A 91 19.99 2.64 14.16
N ALA A 92 18.75 2.46 13.71
CA ALA A 92 17.55 2.63 14.53
C ALA A 92 16.35 1.99 13.83
N GLU A 93 16.03 0.79 14.29
CA GLU A 93 14.69 0.23 14.42
C GLU A 93 13.52 1.21 14.22
N ASN A 94 12.94 1.21 13.03
CA ASN A 94 11.51 1.42 12.88
C ASN A 94 11.03 0.44 11.81
N ALA A 95 10.96 -0.82 12.22
CA ALA A 95 10.17 -1.84 11.55
C ALA A 95 8.69 -1.47 11.78
N GLY A 96 8.18 -0.53 11.00
CA GLY A 96 6.74 -0.45 10.78
C GLY A 96 6.33 -1.80 10.19
N SER A 97 5.47 -2.51 10.91
CA SER A 97 5.05 -3.88 10.61
C SER A 97 4.80 -4.07 9.12
N ALA A 98 5.54 -5.00 8.52
CA ALA A 98 5.38 -5.47 7.14
C ALA A 98 4.13 -6.35 6.99
N ASP A 99 2.99 -5.91 7.53
CA ASP A 99 1.71 -6.57 7.35
C ASP A 99 1.07 -6.03 6.07
N GLY A 100 1.41 -6.61 4.92
CA GLY A 100 0.74 -6.23 3.68
C GLY A 100 1.34 -6.66 2.35
N PHE A 101 2.04 -7.79 2.27
CA PHE A 101 2.10 -8.52 1.01
C PHE A 101 1.88 -10.00 1.29
N SER A 102 0.61 -10.37 1.43
CA SER A 102 0.23 -11.72 1.01
C SER A 102 0.46 -11.73 -0.49
N ALA A 103 1.44 -12.50 -0.96
CA ALA A 103 1.37 -12.97 -2.33
C ALA A 103 0.00 -13.65 -2.45
N ASP A 104 -0.90 -13.02 -3.19
CA ASP A 104 -2.15 -13.64 -3.55
C ASP A 104 -1.78 -14.77 -4.50
N ASP A 105 -1.66 -15.97 -3.92
CA ASP A 105 -1.32 -17.20 -4.61
C ASP A 105 -2.53 -17.61 -5.48
N GLY A 106 -2.76 -16.91 -6.59
CA GLY A 106 -3.81 -17.28 -7.53
C GLY A 106 -4.47 -16.11 -8.23
N GLU A 107 -3.79 -15.57 -9.24
CA GLU A 107 -4.38 -15.45 -10.58
C GLU A 107 -3.25 -15.03 -11.52
N HIS A 108 -2.80 -15.95 -12.39
CA HIS A 108 -2.01 -15.53 -13.54
C HIS A 108 -2.86 -14.52 -14.32
N PRO A 109 -2.37 -13.31 -14.63
CA PRO A 109 -3.14 -12.36 -15.42
C PRO A 109 -3.53 -13.05 -16.73
N GLU A 110 -4.84 -13.05 -17.02
CA GLU A 110 -5.46 -13.61 -18.22
C GLU A 110 -4.78 -13.01 -19.46
N GLY A 111 -3.71 -13.65 -19.94
CA GLY A 111 -2.83 -13.10 -20.99
C GLY A 111 -1.32 -13.30 -20.80
N TYR A 112 -0.85 -13.86 -19.67
CA TYR A 112 0.56 -14.28 -19.57
C TYR A 112 0.80 -15.53 -20.42
N VAL A 113 1.39 -15.33 -21.60
CA VAL A 113 1.91 -16.41 -22.43
C VAL A 113 3.32 -16.73 -21.93
N ASP A 114 3.49 -17.95 -21.43
CA ASP A 114 4.79 -18.49 -21.03
C ASP A 114 5.76 -18.42 -22.22
N PRO A 115 6.88 -17.67 -22.12
CA PRO A 115 7.83 -17.52 -23.22
C PRO A 115 8.53 -18.83 -23.59
N GLU A 116 8.49 -19.85 -22.73
CA GLU A 116 9.01 -21.19 -23.01
C GLU A 116 8.02 -22.04 -23.85
N GLN A 117 6.76 -21.59 -23.95
CA GLN A 117 5.70 -22.17 -24.77
C GLN A 117 5.43 -21.37 -26.05
N ASP A 118 6.35 -20.51 -26.49
CA ASP A 118 6.27 -19.82 -27.79
C ASP A 118 7.02 -20.63 -28.87
N PRO A 119 6.36 -21.54 -29.61
CA PRO A 119 6.97 -22.29 -30.71
C PRO A 119 7.08 -21.42 -31.98
N ARG A 120 7.55 -20.18 -31.86
CA ARG A 120 7.88 -19.39 -33.03
C ARG A 120 9.12 -20.00 -33.72
N PRO A 121 9.05 -20.24 -35.05
CA PRO A 121 10.10 -20.92 -35.80
C PRO A 121 11.39 -20.11 -35.92
#